data_AF-A0A5N6XAV2-F1
#
_entry.id   AF-A0A5N6XAV2-F1
#
_cell.length_a   1.000
_cell.length_b   1.000
_cell.length_c   1.000
_cell.angle_alpha   90.00
_cell.angle_beta   90.00
_cell.angle_gamma   90.00
#
_symmetry.space_group_name_H-M   'P 1'
#
loop_
_entity.id
_entity.type
_entity.pdbx_description
1 polymer ?
#
loop_
_entity_poly.entity_id
_entity_poly.type
_entity_poly.pdbx_seq_one_letter_code
_entity_poly.pdbx_strand_id
1 'polypeptide(L)'
;MKLPAILLSLLLLSVSADEIKRTDAIIACIKSDMVEANKEWRLSDSDLKTFTDIVDTEARKDPLKKKTPKEQRKILENIEDSAHKQLRNLPIETVDKITDTLKIKAMHCKDEKVMSEYPYCS
;
A
#
# COMPACT_ATOMS: atom_id res chain seq x y z
N MET A 1 -29.78 -15.14 34.50
CA MET A 1 -29.93 -15.04 33.02
C MET A 1 -28.64 -14.45 32.46
N LYS A 2 -27.82 -15.30 31.82
CA LYS A 2 -27.37 -15.17 30.42
C LYS A 2 -26.90 -13.76 30.04
N LEU A 3 -25.56 -13.61 29.95
CA LEU A 3 -24.91 -12.53 29.22
C LEU A 3 -25.46 -12.47 27.78
N PRO A 4 -25.39 -11.29 27.16
CA PRO A 4 -24.45 -11.28 26.05
C PRO A 4 -23.46 -10.13 26.19
N ALA A 5 -22.24 -10.49 26.60
CA ALA A 5 -21.01 -9.76 26.30
C ALA A 5 -20.71 -9.69 24.78
N ILE A 6 -21.69 -10.02 23.92
CA ILE A 6 -21.56 -10.07 22.46
C ILE A 6 -21.68 -8.66 21.85
N LEU A 7 -22.30 -7.70 22.53
CA LEU A 7 -22.49 -6.34 22.01
C LEU A 7 -21.25 -5.43 22.13
N LEU A 8 -20.27 -5.79 22.98
CA LEU A 8 -19.01 -5.03 23.05
C LEU A 8 -17.96 -5.47 22.01
N SER A 9 -18.21 -6.57 21.29
CA SER A 9 -17.31 -7.07 20.25
C SER A 9 -17.59 -6.49 18.87
N LEU A 10 -18.68 -5.73 18.68
CA LEU A 10 -19.04 -5.08 17.41
C LEU A 10 -18.43 -3.69 17.20
N LEU A 11 -17.70 -3.15 18.19
CA LEU A 11 -17.01 -1.86 18.07
C LEU A 11 -15.62 -1.97 17.40
N LEU A 12 -15.22 -3.16 17.00
CA LEU A 12 -13.98 -3.39 16.27
C LEU A 12 -14.35 -3.66 14.80
N LEU A 13 -13.88 -2.79 13.91
CA LEU A 13 -13.80 -2.97 12.44
C LEU A 13 -14.87 -2.34 11.54
N SER A 14 -15.59 -1.29 11.96
CA SER A 14 -16.27 -0.42 10.97
C SER A 14 -15.27 0.51 10.27
N VAL A 15 -14.45 -0.07 9.40
CA VAL A 15 -13.80 0.71 8.33
C VAL A 15 -14.93 1.27 7.49
N SER A 16 -15.05 2.59 7.40
CA SER A 16 -16.11 3.20 6.59
C SER A 16 -15.93 2.81 5.12
N ALA A 17 -17.01 2.67 4.35
CA ALA A 17 -16.91 2.41 2.91
C ALA A 17 -16.07 3.47 2.19
N ASP A 18 -16.11 4.72 2.66
CA ASP A 18 -15.27 5.82 2.18
C ASP A 18 -13.78 5.62 2.48
N GLU A 19 -13.44 4.96 3.59
CA GLU A 19 -12.07 4.64 3.96
C GLU A 19 -11.50 3.47 3.14
N ILE A 20 -12.33 2.49 2.81
CA ILE A 20 -11.98 1.42 1.86
C ILE A 20 -11.73 2.03 0.49
N LYS A 21 -12.67 2.83 -0.02
CA LYS A 21 -12.55 3.51 -1.33
C LYS A 21 -11.31 4.42 -1.39
N ARG A 22 -11.01 5.17 -0.33
CA ARG A 22 -9.80 6.00 -0.24
C ARG A 22 -8.53 5.15 -0.26
N THR A 23 -8.53 4.02 0.45
CA THR A 23 -7.39 3.10 0.49
C THR A 23 -7.17 2.47 -0.88
N ASP A 24 -8.23 2.01 -1.55
CA ASP A 24 -8.14 1.46 -2.90
C ASP A 24 -7.64 2.50 -3.91
N ALA A 25 -8.12 3.75 -3.83
CA ALA A 25 -7.65 4.83 -4.70
C ALA A 25 -6.15 5.14 -4.51
N ILE A 26 -5.67 5.18 -3.26
CA ILE A 26 -4.24 5.39 -2.96
C ILE A 26 -3.41 4.23 -3.52
N ILE A 27 -3.84 2.99 -3.29
CA ILE A 27 -3.14 1.81 -3.80
C ILE A 27 -3.12 1.80 -5.33
N ALA A 28 -4.23 2.14 -5.99
CA ALA A 28 -4.32 2.21 -7.44
C ALA A 28 -3.37 3.28 -8.01
N CYS A 29 -3.34 4.48 -7.40
CA CYS A 29 -2.41 5.54 -7.78
C CYS A 29 -0.95 5.06 -7.65
N ILE A 30 -0.60 4.44 -6.51
CA ILE A 30 0.75 3.91 -6.30
C ILE A 30 1.10 2.84 -7.34
N LYS A 31 0.20 1.88 -7.61
CA LYS A 31 0.44 0.83 -8.61
C LYS A 31 0.66 1.42 -10.00
N SER A 32 -0.14 2.42 -10.39
CA SER A 32 0.03 3.13 -11.66
C SER A 32 1.40 3.80 -11.74
N ASP A 33 1.79 4.53 -10.70
CA ASP A 33 3.10 5.18 -10.58
C ASP A 33 4.27 4.18 -10.63
N MET A 34 4.11 2.98 -10.04
CA MET A 34 5.13 1.93 -10.09
C MET A 34 5.24 1.30 -11.48
N VAL A 35 4.13 1.09 -12.20
CA VAL A 35 4.15 0.62 -13.59
C VAL A 35 4.87 1.63 -14.48
N GLU A 36 4.63 2.93 -14.27
CA GLU A 36 5.33 3.98 -14.99
C GLU A 36 6.83 4.00 -14.66
N ALA A 37 7.18 3.96 -13.37
CA ALA A 37 8.57 3.95 -12.93
C ALA A 37 9.33 2.68 -13.37
N ASN A 38 8.63 1.57 -13.64
CA ASN A 38 9.23 0.36 -14.18
C ASN A 38 9.88 0.56 -15.56
N LYS A 39 9.55 1.63 -16.29
CA LYS A 39 10.26 2.00 -17.53
C LYS A 39 11.76 2.22 -17.27
N GLU A 40 12.14 2.63 -16.05
CA GLU A 40 13.52 2.84 -15.64
C GLU A 40 14.18 1.59 -15.05
N TRP A 41 13.45 0.82 -14.24
CA TRP A 41 13.99 -0.37 -13.56
C TRP A 41 14.04 -1.60 -14.46
N ARG A 42 13.15 -1.67 -15.45
CA ARG A 42 13.02 -2.77 -16.41
C ARG A 42 12.85 -4.12 -15.71
N LEU A 43 12.06 -4.15 -14.64
CA LEU A 43 11.66 -5.40 -14.01
C LEU A 43 10.87 -6.25 -15.01
N SER A 44 11.02 -7.56 -14.90
CA SER A 44 10.12 -8.48 -15.59
C SER A 44 8.68 -8.27 -15.12
N ASP A 45 7.71 -8.62 -15.96
CA ASP A 45 6.29 -8.52 -15.58
C ASP A 45 5.99 -9.33 -14.29
N SER A 46 6.67 -10.46 -14.09
CA SER A 46 6.55 -11.27 -12.86
C SER A 46 7.11 -10.56 -11.63
N ASP A 47 8.26 -9.89 -11.75
CA ASP A 47 8.89 -9.18 -10.63
C ASP A 47 8.09 -7.91 -10.29
N LEU A 48 7.65 -7.17 -11.31
CA LEU A 48 6.78 -6.00 -11.13
C LEU A 48 5.47 -6.40 -10.46
N LYS A 49 4.83 -7.48 -10.93
CA LYS A 49 3.61 -8.00 -10.32
C LYS A 49 3.85 -8.35 -8.86
N THR A 50 4.91 -9.10 -8.56
CA THR A 50 5.27 -9.49 -7.19
C THR A 50 5.45 -8.26 -6.29
N PHE A 51 6.15 -7.23 -6.78
CA PHE A 51 6.32 -5.97 -6.04
C PHE A 51 4.97 -5.28 -5.77
N THR A 52 4.11 -5.13 -6.79
CA THR A 52 2.80 -4.49 -6.62
C THR A 52 1.85 -5.27 -5.71
N ASP A 53 1.98 -6.60 -5.66
CA ASP A 53 1.21 -7.47 -4.76
C ASP A 53 1.67 -7.30 -3.30
N ILE A 54 2.98 -7.12 -3.06
CA ILE A 54 3.53 -6.80 -1.74
C ILE A 54 2.97 -5.46 -1.25
N VAL A 55 2.99 -4.43 -2.10
CA VAL A 55 2.45 -3.10 -1.77
C VAL A 55 0.96 -3.20 -1.41
N ASP A 56 0.16 -3.90 -2.22
CA ASP A 56 -1.26 -4.10 -1.96
C ASP A 56 -1.50 -4.81 -0.62
N THR A 57 -0.76 -5.89 -0.38
CA THR A 57 -0.88 -6.71 0.83
C THR A 57 -0.54 -5.90 2.08
N GLU A 58 0.60 -5.21 2.10
CA GLU A 58 1.02 -4.44 3.27
C GLU A 58 0.14 -3.19 3.51
N ALA A 59 -0.33 -2.54 2.44
CA ALA A 59 -1.20 -1.37 2.54
C ALA A 59 -2.61 -1.72 3.06
N ARG A 60 -3.11 -2.92 2.77
CA ARG A 60 -4.44 -3.40 3.23
C ARG A 60 -4.45 -3.96 4.65
N LYS A 61 -3.28 -4.23 5.26
CA LYS A 61 -3.21 -4.84 6.61
C LYS A 61 -3.85 -4.01 7.71
N ASP A 62 -3.79 -2.68 7.63
CA ASP A 62 -4.64 -1.83 8.47
C ASP A 62 -5.12 -0.56 7.74
N PRO A 63 -6.24 0.03 8.17
CA PRO A 63 -6.83 1.19 7.51
C PRO A 63 -5.89 2.41 7.50
N LEU A 64 -5.63 2.98 6.32
CA LEU A 64 -4.63 4.04 6.13
C LEU A 64 -4.96 5.36 6.86
N LYS A 65 -6.24 5.65 7.10
CA LYS A 65 -6.73 6.92 7.66
C LYS A 65 -6.35 7.12 9.14
N LYS A 66 -6.01 6.03 9.85
CA LYS A 66 -5.65 6.06 11.28
C LYS A 66 -4.16 5.97 11.55
N LYS A 67 -3.32 5.85 10.51
CA LYS A 67 -1.90 5.58 10.70
C LYS A 67 -1.11 6.85 11.01
N THR A 68 -0.51 6.89 12.17
CA THR A 68 0.55 7.83 12.53
C THR A 68 1.74 7.74 11.56
N PRO A 69 2.61 8.77 11.48
CA PRO A 69 3.84 8.69 10.70
C PRO A 69 4.70 7.46 11.03
N LYS A 70 4.68 7.01 12.29
CA LYS A 70 5.39 5.80 12.75
C LYS A 70 4.80 4.52 12.11
N GLU A 71 3.49 4.41 12.03
CA GLU A 71 2.83 3.24 11.42
C GLU A 71 2.98 3.23 9.89
N GLN A 72 3.02 4.41 9.26
CA GLN A 72 3.32 4.53 7.83
C GLN A 72 4.76 4.11 7.52
N ARG A 73 5.72 4.53 8.37
CA ARG A 73 7.11 4.07 8.25
C ARG A 73 7.21 2.55 8.40
N LYS A 74 6.48 1.97 9.36
CA LYS A 74 6.44 0.51 9.54
C LYS A 74 5.88 -0.23 8.33
N ILE A 75 4.87 0.33 7.64
CA ILE A 75 4.41 -0.26 6.37
C ILE A 75 5.53 -0.26 5.33
N LEU A 76 6.21 0.88 5.17
CA LEU A 76 7.30 0.99 4.20
C LEU A 76 8.44 0.02 4.51
N GLU A 77 8.82 -0.11 5.78
CA GLU A 77 9.80 -1.11 6.25
C GLU A 77 9.33 -2.54 5.95
N ASN A 78 8.06 -2.86 6.19
CA ASN A 78 7.51 -4.18 5.88
C ASN A 78 7.51 -4.49 4.36
N ILE A 79 7.25 -3.47 3.53
CA ILE A 79 7.30 -3.60 2.07
C ILE A 79 8.73 -3.88 1.63
N GLU A 80 9.70 -3.10 2.13
CA GLU A 80 11.13 -3.26 1.84
C GLU A 80 11.62 -4.67 2.22
N ASP A 81 11.34 -5.10 3.45
CA ASP A 81 11.68 -6.44 3.95
C ASP A 81 11.04 -7.55 3.11
N SER A 82 9.79 -7.38 2.69
CA SER A 82 9.07 -8.37 1.90
C SER A 82 9.59 -8.41 0.47
N ALA A 83 9.94 -7.27 -0.11
CA ALA A 83 10.55 -7.17 -1.43
C ALA A 83 11.91 -7.87 -1.43
N HIS A 84 12.78 -7.60 -0.46
CA HIS A 84 14.07 -8.31 -0.31
C HIS A 84 13.90 -9.82 -0.15
N LYS A 85 12.83 -10.27 0.51
CA LYS A 85 12.54 -11.70 0.71
C LYS A 85 11.97 -12.39 -0.52
N GLN A 86 11.19 -11.72 -1.34
CA GLN A 86 10.45 -12.32 -2.45
C GLN A 86 11.11 -12.07 -3.81
N LEU A 87 11.84 -10.97 -3.97
CA LEU A 87 12.56 -10.56 -5.17
C LEU A 87 14.07 -10.84 -5.02
N ARG A 88 14.45 -12.01 -4.47
CA ARG A 88 15.86 -12.37 -4.19
C ARG A 88 16.72 -12.51 -5.44
N ASN A 89 16.08 -12.62 -6.60
CA ASN A 89 16.70 -12.64 -7.92
C ASN A 89 17.16 -11.24 -8.37
N LEU A 90 16.66 -10.17 -7.76
CA LEU A 90 17.08 -8.81 -8.06
C LEU A 90 18.27 -8.39 -7.20
N PRO A 91 19.16 -7.52 -7.71
CA PRO A 91 20.19 -6.89 -6.89
C PRO A 91 19.55 -6.09 -5.74
N ILE A 92 20.16 -6.14 -4.55
CA ILE A 92 19.72 -5.39 -3.36
C ILE A 92 19.53 -3.91 -3.71
N GLU A 93 20.48 -3.30 -4.43
CA GLU A 93 20.42 -1.90 -4.85
C GLU A 93 19.19 -1.58 -5.74
N THR A 94 18.72 -2.57 -6.51
CA THR A 94 17.51 -2.42 -7.33
C THR A 94 16.27 -2.40 -6.44
N VAL A 95 16.17 -3.32 -5.48
CA VAL A 95 15.07 -3.37 -4.51
C VAL A 95 15.02 -2.10 -3.66
N ASP A 96 16.18 -1.59 -3.23
CA ASP A 96 16.29 -0.34 -2.47
C ASP A 96 15.81 0.85 -3.31
N LYS A 97 16.25 0.96 -4.57
CA LYS A 97 15.82 2.05 -5.49
C LYS A 97 14.31 2.04 -5.74
N ILE A 98 13.72 0.86 -5.93
CA ILE A 98 12.27 0.71 -6.12
C ILE A 98 11.53 1.16 -4.85
N THR A 99 12.01 0.74 -3.69
CA THR A 99 11.41 1.08 -2.39
C THR A 99 11.51 2.59 -2.10
N ASP A 100 12.63 3.23 -2.42
CA ASP A 100 12.77 4.68 -2.27
C ASP A 100 11.86 5.45 -3.22
N THR A 101 11.67 4.95 -4.44
CA THR A 101 10.70 5.54 -5.36
C THR A 101 9.28 5.37 -4.85
N LEU A 102 8.94 4.20 -4.28
CA LEU A 102 7.66 3.99 -3.63
C LEU A 102 7.41 5.01 -2.51
N LYS A 103 8.41 5.35 -1.69
CA LYS A 103 8.28 6.37 -0.62
C LYS A 103 7.88 7.73 -1.21
N ILE A 104 8.52 8.14 -2.30
CA ILE A 104 8.24 9.40 -2.99
C ILE A 104 6.83 9.39 -3.62
N LYS A 105 6.48 8.31 -4.32
CA LYS A 105 5.18 8.18 -5.01
C LYS A 105 4.02 8.01 -4.03
N ALA A 106 4.22 7.32 -2.92
CA ALA A 106 3.22 7.22 -1.85
C ALA A 106 2.91 8.59 -1.23
N MET A 107 3.89 9.51 -1.15
CA MET A 107 3.64 10.89 -0.74
C MET A 107 2.80 11.67 -1.77
N HIS A 108 3.09 11.49 -3.06
CA HIS A 108 2.32 12.10 -4.15
C HIS A 108 0.85 11.64 -4.15
N CYS A 109 0.61 10.33 -4.08
CA CYS A 109 -0.74 9.76 -4.08
C CYS A 109 -1.57 10.07 -2.82
N LYS A 110 -0.94 10.56 -1.75
CA LYS A 110 -1.61 10.93 -0.50
C LYS A 110 -2.18 12.35 -0.53
N ASP A 111 -1.75 13.16 -1.50
CA ASP A 111 -2.21 14.53 -1.65
C ASP A 111 -3.64 14.54 -2.21
N GLU A 112 -4.56 15.21 -1.53
CA GLU A 112 -6.00 15.12 -1.83
C GLU A 112 -6.36 15.67 -3.21
N LYS A 113 -5.49 16.52 -3.78
CA LYS A 113 -5.61 17.02 -5.17
C LYS A 113 -5.37 15.92 -6.20
N VAL A 114 -4.40 15.04 -5.96
CA VAL A 114 -4.08 13.91 -6.84
C VAL A 114 -5.18 12.87 -6.81
N MET A 115 -5.80 12.64 -5.65
CA MET A 115 -6.95 11.73 -5.52
C MET A 115 -8.16 12.15 -6.37
N SER A 116 -8.30 13.43 -6.74
CA SER A 116 -9.38 13.91 -7.61
C SER A 116 -9.17 13.59 -9.10
N GLU A 117 -7.92 13.29 -9.50
CA GLU A 117 -7.53 12.91 -10.87
C GLU A 117 -7.58 11.38 -11.11
N TYR A 118 -7.77 10.59 -10.05
CA TYR A 118 -8.01 9.14 -10.10
C TYR A 118 -9.45 8.76 -9.67
N PRO A 119 -10.49 9.21 -10.39
CA PRO A 119 -11.88 8.99 -9.98
C PRO A 119 -12.38 7.62 -10.41
N TYR A 120 -11.73 6.51 -10.05
CA TYR A 120 -12.24 5.17 -10.41
C TYR A 120 -11.98 4.11 -9.34
N CYS A 121 -12.92 4.04 -8.40
CA CYS A 121 -13.53 2.79 -7.94
C CYS A 121 -15.04 3.07 -7.84
N SER A 122 -15.68 3.13 -9.01
CA SER A 122 -17.14 3.04 -9.18
C SER A 122 -17.55 1.59 -9.26
#